data_AF-A0A1H7R5H5-F1
#
_entry.id   AF-A0A1H7R5H5-F1
#
_cell.length_a   1.000
_cell.length_b   1.000
_cell.length_c   1.000
_cell.angle_alpha   90.00
_cell.angle_beta   90.00
_cell.angle_gamma   90.00
#
_symmetry.space_group_name_H-M   'P 1'
#
loop_
_entity.id
_entity.type
_entity.pdbx_description
1 polymer ?
#
loop_
_entity_poly.entity_id
_entity_poly.type
_entity_poly.pdbx_seq_one_letter_code
_entity_poly.pdbx_strand_id
1 'polypeptide(L)'
;MNRVMDEKVSALFYRAIEEIALDEKSGSYQSLKSIIGVATGLHNLKVAIISCHKENNIYSSNVLFRSLIEHYAKFLILMYRYSSENNNDVGKDNLIFARAHELKSYGNALKLYKDLVGKDSSMVRYKKAIEKLSDEAASKTSAELKDAFDQFGYRNVAKYFEANENYFFKNKLEVFAPMMLEYSELSTFVHAGPEANDSGADISDAYVNRQLENAFGLAAAVYSMTLLALSRKHPETFDIHRKIDEIVNSQT
;
A
#
# COMPACT_ATOMS: atom_id res chain seq x y z
N MET A 1 8.59 -16.54 -9.85
CA MET A 1 8.22 -15.62 -10.97
C MET A 1 9.48 -14.96 -11.52
N ASN A 2 9.81 -15.15 -12.82
CA ASN A 2 11.03 -14.60 -13.43
C ASN A 2 10.89 -13.08 -13.73
N ARG A 3 11.95 -12.29 -13.54
CA ARG A 3 12.06 -10.86 -13.85
C ARG A 3 11.45 -10.43 -15.19
N VAL A 4 11.69 -11.18 -16.27
CA VAL A 4 11.13 -10.86 -17.61
C VAL A 4 9.60 -10.83 -17.59
N MET A 5 8.99 -11.69 -16.78
CA MET A 5 7.55 -11.75 -16.60
C MET A 5 7.03 -10.52 -15.84
N ASP A 6 7.71 -10.15 -14.76
CA ASP A 6 7.37 -8.98 -13.97
C ASP A 6 7.42 -7.67 -14.78
N GLU A 7 8.43 -7.52 -15.63
CA GLU A 7 8.55 -6.37 -16.53
C GLU A 7 7.37 -6.30 -17.51
N LYS A 8 6.96 -7.43 -18.10
CA LYS A 8 5.78 -7.50 -18.98
C LYS A 8 4.48 -7.19 -18.25
N VAL A 9 4.27 -7.79 -17.09
CA VAL A 9 3.06 -7.60 -16.26
C VAL A 9 2.95 -6.15 -15.80
N SER A 10 4.06 -5.56 -15.33
CA SER A 10 4.10 -4.15 -14.94
C SER A 10 3.82 -3.22 -16.14
N ALA A 11 4.43 -3.48 -17.29
CA ALA A 11 4.23 -2.67 -18.49
C ALA A 11 2.76 -2.68 -18.97
N LEU A 12 2.12 -3.85 -18.95
CA LEU A 12 0.68 -3.98 -19.27
C LEU A 12 -0.18 -3.17 -18.30
N PHE A 13 0.10 -3.27 -16.99
CA PHE A 13 -0.62 -2.54 -15.97
C PHE A 13 -0.52 -1.01 -16.13
N TYR A 14 0.70 -0.48 -16.28
CA TYR A 14 0.90 0.96 -16.42
C TYR A 14 0.29 1.52 -17.69
N ARG A 15 0.42 0.81 -18.81
CA ARG A 15 -0.25 1.18 -20.07
C ARG A 15 -1.76 1.29 -19.88
N ALA A 16 -2.37 0.33 -19.20
CA ALA A 16 -3.81 0.36 -18.95
C ALA A 16 -4.22 1.61 -18.15
N ILE A 17 -3.46 1.95 -17.10
CA ILE A 17 -3.78 3.11 -16.25
C ILE A 17 -3.57 4.42 -17.01
N GLU A 18 -2.53 4.53 -17.82
CA GLU A 18 -2.25 5.72 -18.64
C GLU A 18 -3.36 6.01 -19.65
N GLU A 19 -3.99 4.97 -20.18
CA GLU A 19 -5.11 5.08 -21.12
C GLU A 19 -6.45 5.44 -20.43
N ILE A 20 -6.54 5.33 -19.10
CA ILE A 20 -7.76 5.59 -18.32
C ILE A 20 -7.82 7.03 -17.82
N ALA A 21 -8.87 7.74 -18.24
CA ALA A 21 -9.30 8.97 -17.58
C ALA A 21 -10.35 8.65 -16.50
N LEU A 22 -10.00 8.79 -15.22
CA LEU A 22 -10.96 8.66 -14.13
C LEU A 22 -11.89 9.89 -14.09
N ASP A 23 -13.19 9.67 -14.17
CA ASP A 23 -14.20 10.72 -14.01
C ASP A 23 -14.27 11.20 -12.55
N GLU A 24 -13.89 12.45 -12.29
CA GLU A 24 -13.92 13.06 -10.95
C GLU A 24 -15.32 13.16 -10.35
N LYS A 25 -16.36 13.16 -11.19
CA LYS A 25 -17.75 13.18 -10.76
C LYS A 25 -18.28 11.79 -10.41
N SER A 26 -17.53 10.73 -10.73
CA SER A 26 -17.93 9.36 -10.41
C SER A 26 -17.94 9.14 -8.90
N GLY A 27 -19.00 8.48 -8.42
CA GLY A 27 -19.10 8.02 -7.04
C GLY A 27 -17.98 7.05 -6.62
N SER A 28 -17.19 6.51 -7.56
CA SER A 28 -16.05 5.62 -7.26
C SER A 28 -14.68 6.29 -7.42
N TYR A 29 -14.62 7.58 -7.77
CA TYR A 29 -13.39 8.26 -8.17
C TYR A 29 -12.27 8.13 -7.11
N GLN A 30 -12.56 8.49 -5.86
CA GLN A 30 -11.54 8.50 -4.80
C GLN A 30 -11.10 7.09 -4.40
N SER A 31 -12.00 6.12 -4.44
CA SER A 31 -11.67 4.72 -4.16
C SER A 31 -10.76 4.14 -5.24
N LEU A 32 -11.10 4.33 -6.52
CA LEU A 32 -10.25 3.89 -7.63
C LEU A 32 -8.91 4.62 -7.65
N LYS A 33 -8.89 5.93 -7.41
CA LYS A 33 -7.66 6.72 -7.29
C LYS A 33 -6.78 6.23 -6.13
N SER A 34 -7.39 5.87 -5.00
CA SER A 34 -6.69 5.27 -3.85
C SER A 34 -6.05 3.94 -4.21
N ILE A 35 -6.82 3.05 -4.84
CA ILE A 35 -6.38 1.71 -5.24
C ILE A 35 -5.20 1.82 -6.22
N ILE A 36 -5.32 2.66 -7.26
CA ILE A 36 -4.24 2.90 -8.23
C ILE A 36 -3.00 3.48 -7.56
N GLY A 37 -3.18 4.45 -6.65
CA GLY A 37 -2.09 5.07 -5.91
C GLY A 37 -1.31 4.06 -5.06
N VAL A 38 -2.02 3.19 -4.34
CA VAL A 38 -1.39 2.13 -3.54
C VAL A 38 -0.72 1.07 -4.43
N ALA A 39 -1.35 0.69 -5.54
CA ALA A 39 -0.77 -0.24 -6.51
C ALA A 39 0.54 0.28 -7.11
N THR A 40 0.59 1.58 -7.41
CA THR A 40 1.81 2.26 -7.87
C THR A 40 2.88 2.30 -6.78
N GLY A 41 2.50 2.57 -5.52
CA GLY A 41 3.42 2.51 -4.38
C GLY A 41 4.04 1.12 -4.18
N LEU A 42 3.23 0.06 -4.30
CA LEU A 42 3.68 -1.33 -4.23
C LEU A 42 4.68 -1.67 -5.35
N HIS A 43 4.45 -1.19 -6.57
CA HIS A 43 5.43 -1.32 -7.66
C HIS A 43 6.78 -0.69 -7.30
N ASN A 44 6.76 0.57 -6.82
CA ASN A 44 7.97 1.30 -6.49
C ASN A 44 8.76 0.60 -5.38
N LEU A 45 8.07 0.08 -4.36
CA LEU A 45 8.68 -0.71 -3.29
C LEU A 45 9.32 -1.99 -3.84
N LYS A 46 8.61 -2.75 -4.68
CA LYS A 46 9.16 -3.94 -5.35
C LYS A 46 10.43 -3.62 -6.13
N VAL A 47 10.42 -2.57 -6.95
CA VAL A 47 11.59 -2.15 -7.74
C VAL A 47 12.76 -1.78 -6.82
N ALA A 48 12.49 -1.05 -5.73
CA ALA A 48 13.51 -0.68 -4.75
C ALA A 48 14.10 -1.90 -4.04
N ILE A 49 13.28 -2.88 -3.65
CA ILE A 49 13.71 -4.17 -3.07
C ILE A 49 14.66 -4.90 -4.03
N ILE A 50 14.31 -5.00 -5.31
CA ILE A 50 15.16 -5.64 -6.33
C ILE A 50 16.51 -4.92 -6.45
N SER A 51 16.50 -3.58 -6.43
CA SER A 51 17.73 -2.78 -6.47
C SER A 51 18.61 -3.01 -5.23
N CYS A 52 18.01 -3.04 -4.03
CA CYS A 52 18.75 -3.34 -2.80
C CYS A 52 19.40 -4.72 -2.85
N HIS A 53 18.72 -5.75 -3.37
CA HIS A 53 19.32 -7.07 -3.56
C HIS A 53 20.49 -7.08 -4.55
N LYS A 54 20.37 -6.37 -5.68
CA LYS A 54 21.48 -6.23 -6.65
C LYS A 54 22.72 -5.58 -6.04
N GLU A 55 22.52 -4.70 -5.07
CA GLU A 55 23.57 -3.99 -4.35
C GLU A 55 24.04 -4.73 -3.08
N ASN A 56 23.50 -5.92 -2.79
CA ASN A 56 23.71 -6.67 -1.54
C ASN A 56 23.34 -5.86 -0.27
N ASN A 57 22.42 -4.90 -0.37
CA ASN A 57 21.93 -4.08 0.73
C ASN A 57 20.69 -4.73 1.37
N ILE A 58 20.92 -5.86 2.05
CA ILE A 58 19.84 -6.71 2.59
C ILE A 58 19.06 -6.00 3.70
N TYR A 59 19.75 -5.20 4.53
CA TYR A 59 19.08 -4.41 5.57
C TYR A 59 18.00 -3.50 4.98
N SER A 60 18.36 -2.72 3.95
CA SER A 60 17.41 -1.82 3.31
C SER A 60 16.30 -2.59 2.59
N SER A 61 16.63 -3.74 1.99
CA SER A 61 15.63 -4.63 1.39
C SER A 61 14.60 -5.10 2.41
N ASN A 62 15.02 -5.51 3.61
CA ASN A 62 14.13 -5.94 4.69
C ASN A 62 13.20 -4.81 5.18
N VAL A 63 13.72 -3.59 5.34
CA VAL A 63 12.93 -2.41 5.68
C VAL A 63 11.87 -2.12 4.61
N LEU A 64 12.27 -2.17 3.33
CA LEU A 64 11.36 -1.94 2.21
C LEU A 64 10.33 -3.06 2.06
N PHE A 65 10.72 -4.31 2.29
CA PHE A 65 9.81 -5.45 2.21
C PHE A 65 8.76 -5.42 3.33
N ARG A 66 9.13 -5.01 4.54
CA ARG A 66 8.15 -4.70 5.60
C ARG A 66 7.14 -3.64 5.14
N SER A 67 7.62 -2.57 4.50
CA SER A 67 6.77 -1.51 3.97
C SER A 67 5.85 -2.02 2.85
N LEU A 68 6.32 -2.97 2.02
CA LEU A 68 5.54 -3.63 0.98
C LEU A 68 4.37 -4.41 1.60
N ILE A 69 4.59 -5.14 2.69
CA ILE A 69 3.55 -5.88 3.40
C ILE A 69 2.47 -4.92 3.95
N GLU A 70 2.85 -3.76 4.51
CA GLU A 70 1.89 -2.74 4.97
C GLU A 70 1.05 -2.18 3.82
N HIS A 71 1.69 -1.86 2.70
CA HIS A 71 0.99 -1.36 1.52
C HIS A 71 0.04 -2.42 0.93
N TYR A 72 0.42 -3.70 1.00
CA TYR A 72 -0.43 -4.78 0.54
C TYR A 72 -1.64 -4.99 1.49
N ALA A 73 -1.43 -4.94 2.80
CA ALA A 73 -2.53 -4.96 3.78
C ALA A 73 -3.53 -3.82 3.52
N LYS A 74 -2.99 -2.62 3.32
CA LYS A 74 -3.77 -1.44 2.94
C LYS A 74 -4.52 -1.63 1.63
N PHE A 75 -3.88 -2.21 0.62
CA PHE A 75 -4.53 -2.54 -0.65
C PHE A 75 -5.70 -3.51 -0.45
N LEU A 76 -5.52 -4.56 0.35
CA LEU A 76 -6.57 -5.55 0.60
C LEU A 76 -7.83 -4.92 1.21
N ILE A 77 -7.67 -4.05 2.23
CA ILE A 77 -8.82 -3.38 2.85
C ILE A 77 -9.47 -2.36 1.90
N LEU A 78 -8.68 -1.61 1.12
CA LEU A 78 -9.20 -0.71 0.09
C LEU A 78 -10.07 -1.49 -0.92
N MET A 79 -9.55 -2.60 -1.43
CA MET A 79 -10.23 -3.45 -2.40
C MET A 79 -11.49 -4.11 -1.83
N TYR A 80 -11.43 -4.58 -0.58
CA TYR A 80 -12.58 -5.15 0.11
C TYR A 80 -13.69 -4.13 0.21
N ARG A 81 -13.42 -2.99 0.87
CA ARG A 81 -14.43 -1.96 1.12
C ARG A 81 -14.96 -1.39 -0.20
N TYR A 82 -14.11 -1.17 -1.20
CA TYR A 82 -14.55 -0.77 -2.54
C TYR A 82 -15.50 -1.79 -3.19
N SER A 83 -15.31 -3.08 -2.93
CA SER A 83 -16.11 -4.15 -3.52
C SER A 83 -17.40 -4.43 -2.75
N SER A 84 -17.42 -4.17 -1.44
CA SER A 84 -18.56 -4.45 -0.56
C SER A 84 -19.41 -3.23 -0.25
N GLU A 85 -18.80 -2.05 -0.17
CA GLU A 85 -19.46 -0.79 0.13
C GLU A 85 -19.87 -0.12 -1.17
N ASN A 86 -21.15 0.19 -1.31
CA ASN A 86 -21.67 0.94 -2.46
C ASN A 86 -21.46 2.45 -2.29
N ASN A 87 -20.33 2.86 -1.70
CA ASN A 87 -19.98 4.25 -1.43
C ASN A 87 -18.49 4.53 -1.72
N ASN A 88 -18.06 5.77 -1.49
CA ASN A 88 -16.69 6.21 -1.77
C ASN A 88 -15.86 6.44 -0.51
N ASP A 89 -16.36 5.98 0.65
CA ASP A 89 -15.86 6.42 1.94
C ASP A 89 -14.46 5.89 2.18
N VAL A 90 -14.18 4.65 1.76
CA VAL A 90 -12.83 4.09 1.83
C VAL A 90 -11.80 4.91 1.03
N GLY A 91 -12.20 5.46 -0.11
CA GLY A 91 -11.36 6.35 -0.91
C GLY A 91 -11.07 7.68 -0.21
N LYS A 92 -12.09 8.27 0.43
CA LYS A 92 -11.95 9.52 1.21
C LYS A 92 -11.07 9.31 2.44
N ASP A 93 -11.31 8.23 3.19
CA ASP A 93 -10.52 7.86 4.36
C ASP A 93 -9.03 7.79 4.02
N ASN A 94 -8.71 7.17 2.88
CA ASN A 94 -7.34 7.00 2.44
C ASN A 94 -6.71 8.24 1.80
N LEU A 95 -7.40 8.97 0.92
CA LEU A 95 -6.77 10.11 0.22
C LEU A 95 -6.85 11.41 1.01
N ILE A 96 -7.95 11.62 1.73
CA ILE A 96 -8.22 12.86 2.42
C ILE A 96 -7.79 12.74 3.88
N PHE A 97 -8.36 11.80 4.63
CA PHE A 97 -8.16 11.77 6.08
C PHE A 97 -6.75 11.30 6.47
N ALA A 98 -6.21 10.27 5.80
CA ALA A 98 -4.82 9.88 5.98
C ALA A 98 -3.86 11.04 5.66
N ARG A 99 -4.10 11.77 4.57
CA ARG A 99 -3.25 12.90 4.18
C ARG A 99 -3.37 14.06 5.16
N ALA A 100 -4.58 14.35 5.65
CA ALA A 100 -4.80 15.36 6.67
C ALA A 100 -4.12 14.97 7.99
N HIS A 101 -4.15 13.69 8.37
CA HIS A 101 -3.40 13.16 9.51
C HIS A 101 -1.89 13.40 9.35
N GLU A 102 -1.30 13.06 8.20
CA GLU A 102 0.12 13.32 7.91
C GLU A 102 0.48 14.80 8.00
N LEU A 103 -0.32 15.68 7.38
CA LEU A 103 -0.10 17.12 7.40
C LEU A 103 -0.19 17.70 8.82
N LYS A 104 -1.10 17.16 9.64
CA LYS A 104 -1.25 17.56 11.04
C LYS A 104 -0.07 17.09 11.89
N SER A 105 0.38 15.86 11.70
CA SER A 105 1.60 15.33 12.34
C SER A 105 2.83 16.16 11.95
N TYR A 106 2.96 16.56 10.68
CA TYR A 106 4.01 17.46 10.23
C TYR A 106 3.89 18.85 10.91
N GLY A 107 2.68 19.40 10.99
CA GLY A 107 2.42 20.65 11.71
C GLY A 107 2.81 20.61 13.19
N ASN A 108 2.58 19.47 13.86
CA ASN A 108 3.01 19.25 15.24
C ASN A 108 4.55 19.18 15.35
N ALA A 109 5.22 18.52 14.41
CA ALA A 109 6.69 18.47 14.36
C ALA A 109 7.29 19.88 14.14
N LEU A 110 6.67 20.71 13.29
CA LEU A 110 7.08 22.10 13.09
C LEU A 110 6.96 22.94 14.36
N LYS A 111 5.87 22.72 15.12
CA LYS A 111 5.68 23.36 16.43
C LYS A 111 6.78 22.95 17.41
N LEU A 112 7.02 21.66 17.54
CA LEU A 112 8.08 21.13 18.41
C LEU A 112 9.45 21.70 18.02
N TYR A 113 9.75 21.77 16.72
CA TYR A 113 10.99 22.37 16.23
C TYR A 113 11.11 23.84 16.62
N LYS A 114 10.03 24.61 16.51
CA LYS A 114 9.99 26.01 16.97
C LYS A 114 10.25 26.10 18.48
N ASP A 115 9.61 25.25 19.26
CA ASP A 115 9.75 25.24 20.72
C ASP A 115 11.18 24.86 21.16
N LEU A 116 11.85 23.97 20.41
CA LEU A 116 13.23 23.52 20.69
C LEU A 116 14.31 24.50 20.22
N VAL A 117 14.15 25.09 19.03
CA VAL A 117 15.21 25.85 18.34
C VAL A 117 14.93 27.36 18.35
N GLY A 118 13.74 27.79 18.77
CA GLY A 118 13.32 29.19 18.79
C GLY A 118 13.14 29.82 17.41
N LYS A 119 13.27 29.04 16.33
CA LYS A 119 13.10 29.52 14.95
C LYS A 119 11.67 29.33 14.51
N ASP A 120 11.07 30.40 13.99
CA ASP A 120 9.71 30.31 13.47
C ASP A 120 9.71 29.49 12.18
N SER A 121 9.13 28.29 12.26
CA SER A 121 8.81 27.48 11.09
C SER A 121 7.42 27.88 10.60
N SER A 122 7.18 27.89 9.29
CA SER A 122 5.94 28.45 8.72
C SER A 122 4.70 27.58 9.02
N MET A 123 4.15 27.69 10.23
CA MET A 123 2.98 26.97 10.72
C MET A 123 1.72 27.18 9.87
N VAL A 124 1.63 28.30 9.15
CA VAL A 124 0.48 28.66 8.30
C VAL A 124 0.34 27.71 7.08
N ARG A 125 1.42 27.06 6.65
CA ARG A 125 1.41 26.26 5.40
C ARG A 125 0.62 24.96 5.51
N TYR A 126 0.67 24.26 6.66
CA TYR A 126 0.00 22.96 6.77
C TYR A 126 -1.51 23.09 6.99
N LYS A 127 -2.00 24.09 7.75
CA LYS A 127 -3.43 24.31 7.96
C LYS A 127 -4.15 24.60 6.64
N LYS A 128 -3.59 25.53 5.84
CA LYS A 128 -4.08 25.82 4.49
C LYS A 128 -4.01 24.61 3.55
N ALA A 129 -3.04 23.71 3.76
CA ALA A 129 -2.97 22.48 2.98
C ALA A 129 -4.10 21.50 3.35
N ILE A 130 -4.49 21.41 4.63
CA ILE A 130 -5.63 20.59 5.07
C ILE A 130 -6.95 21.17 4.55
N GLU A 131 -7.15 22.49 4.66
CA GLU A 131 -8.33 23.19 4.13
C GLU A 131 -8.52 22.96 2.62
N LYS A 132 -7.42 22.86 1.87
CA LYS A 132 -7.44 22.53 0.43
C LYS A 132 -7.81 21.08 0.12
N LEU A 133 -7.69 20.16 1.08
CA LEU A 133 -8.07 18.76 0.89
C LEU A 133 -9.59 18.60 0.97
N SER A 134 -10.18 19.04 2.08
CA SER A 134 -11.64 19.19 2.24
C SER A 134 -11.99 19.95 3.53
N ASP A 135 -13.14 20.63 3.53
CA ASP A 135 -13.71 21.25 4.73
C ASP A 135 -13.96 20.22 5.84
N GLU A 136 -14.42 19.03 5.45
CA GLU A 136 -14.64 17.91 6.37
C GLU A 136 -13.35 17.51 7.10
N ALA A 137 -12.23 17.38 6.38
CA ALA A 137 -10.96 17.02 6.99
C ALA A 137 -10.40 18.14 7.90
N ALA A 138 -10.63 19.40 7.54
CA ALA A 138 -10.27 20.54 8.37
C ALA A 138 -11.05 20.59 9.68
N SER A 139 -12.29 20.09 9.69
CA SER A 139 -13.15 20.03 10.89
C SER A 139 -12.77 18.92 11.88
N LYS A 140 -12.03 17.89 11.44
CA LYS A 140 -11.69 16.73 12.27
C LYS A 140 -10.55 16.98 13.26
N THR A 141 -10.70 16.41 14.45
CA THR A 141 -9.67 16.35 15.49
C THR A 141 -8.50 15.45 15.08
N SER A 142 -7.37 15.55 15.78
CA SER A 142 -6.21 14.70 15.49
C SER A 142 -6.52 13.22 15.75
N ALA A 143 -7.36 12.94 16.76
CA ALA A 143 -7.78 11.59 17.11
C ALA A 143 -8.65 11.00 16.00
N GLU A 144 -9.67 11.71 15.51
CA GLU A 144 -10.52 11.22 14.43
C GLU A 144 -9.76 10.96 13.12
N LEU A 145 -8.81 11.85 12.79
CA LEU A 145 -7.94 11.65 11.61
C LEU A 145 -7.01 10.45 11.80
N LYS A 146 -6.51 10.24 13.02
CA LYS A 146 -5.68 9.09 13.36
C LYS A 146 -6.48 7.79 13.31
N ASP A 147 -7.70 7.76 13.83
CA ASP A 147 -8.56 6.58 13.78
C ASP A 147 -8.90 6.21 12.34
N ALA A 148 -9.20 7.22 11.50
CA ALA A 148 -9.42 7.03 10.06
C ALA A 148 -8.15 6.55 9.32
N PHE A 149 -6.96 6.87 9.82
CA PHE A 149 -5.68 6.38 9.27
C PHE A 149 -5.35 4.96 9.75
N ASP A 150 -5.53 4.70 11.05
CA ASP A 150 -5.13 3.47 11.72
C ASP A 150 -5.89 2.24 11.22
N GLN A 151 -7.11 2.40 10.69
CA GLN A 151 -7.85 1.29 10.08
C GLN A 151 -7.06 0.57 8.97
N PHE A 152 -6.12 1.28 8.32
CA PHE A 152 -5.25 0.73 7.28
C PHE A 152 -4.01 0.01 7.81
N GLY A 153 -3.75 0.08 9.13
CA GLY A 153 -2.64 -0.62 9.77
C GLY A 153 -2.83 -2.14 9.71
N TYR A 154 -1.76 -2.89 9.44
CA TYR A 154 -1.84 -4.33 9.17
C TYR A 154 -2.60 -5.14 10.25
N ARG A 155 -2.44 -4.80 11.53
CA ARG A 155 -3.18 -5.46 12.63
C ARG A 155 -4.68 -5.21 12.56
N ASN A 156 -5.08 -3.99 12.21
CA ASN A 156 -6.48 -3.62 12.09
C ASN A 156 -7.09 -4.25 10.83
N VAL A 157 -6.32 -4.34 9.74
CA VAL A 157 -6.71 -5.09 8.54
C VAL A 157 -6.93 -6.59 8.86
N ALA A 158 -6.02 -7.21 9.61
CA ALA A 158 -6.16 -8.61 10.01
C ALA A 158 -7.42 -8.85 10.86
N LYS A 159 -7.63 -8.02 11.89
CA LYS A 159 -8.85 -8.05 12.72
C LYS A 159 -10.11 -7.80 11.91
N TYR A 160 -10.04 -6.90 10.94
CA TYR A 160 -11.16 -6.59 10.06
C TYR A 160 -11.57 -7.84 9.27
N PHE A 161 -10.63 -8.54 8.66
CA PHE A 161 -10.96 -9.75 7.91
C PHE A 161 -11.36 -10.94 8.80
N GLU A 162 -10.81 -11.06 10.00
CA GLU A 162 -11.28 -12.05 10.99
C GLU A 162 -12.77 -11.83 11.33
N ALA A 163 -13.18 -10.57 11.47
CA ALA A 163 -14.56 -10.22 11.79
C ALA A 163 -15.53 -10.28 10.60
N ASN A 164 -15.03 -10.31 9.36
CA ASN A 164 -15.84 -10.28 8.15
C ASN A 164 -15.68 -11.62 7.39
N GLU A 165 -16.66 -12.52 7.49
CA GLU A 165 -16.66 -13.88 6.91
C GLU A 165 -16.75 -13.94 5.36
N ASN A 166 -16.01 -13.08 4.65
CA ASN A 166 -15.98 -13.12 3.19
C ASN A 166 -15.04 -14.23 2.70
N TYR A 167 -15.62 -15.28 2.10
CA TYR A 167 -14.89 -16.44 1.60
C TYR A 167 -13.74 -16.10 0.61
N PHE A 168 -13.94 -15.12 -0.27
CA PHE A 168 -12.89 -14.70 -1.21
C PHE A 168 -11.67 -14.14 -0.48
N PHE A 169 -11.90 -13.35 0.57
CA PHE A 169 -10.84 -12.76 1.36
C PHE A 169 -10.26 -13.71 2.39
N LYS A 170 -11.01 -14.73 2.83
CA LYS A 170 -10.49 -15.81 3.68
C LYS A 170 -9.32 -16.55 3.00
N ASN A 171 -9.47 -16.92 1.73
CA ASN A 171 -8.38 -17.55 0.97
C ASN A 171 -7.18 -16.60 0.76
N LYS A 172 -7.42 -15.29 0.64
CA LYS A 172 -6.33 -14.30 0.57
C LYS A 172 -5.66 -14.10 1.92
N LEU A 173 -6.40 -14.27 3.02
CA LEU A 173 -5.86 -14.21 4.37
C LEU A 173 -4.90 -15.36 4.64
N GLU A 174 -5.17 -16.57 4.11
CA GLU A 174 -4.26 -17.70 4.20
C GLU A 174 -2.91 -17.43 3.52
N VAL A 175 -2.92 -16.68 2.40
CA VAL A 175 -1.70 -16.22 1.71
C VAL A 175 -1.02 -15.07 2.45
N PHE A 176 -1.80 -14.18 3.08
CA PHE A 176 -1.30 -12.99 3.78
C PHE A 176 -0.78 -13.29 5.19
N ALA A 177 -1.33 -14.30 5.88
CA ALA A 177 -1.01 -14.60 7.28
C ALA A 177 0.48 -14.93 7.50
N PRO A 178 1.17 -15.74 6.66
CA PRO A 178 2.61 -15.93 6.77
C PRO A 178 3.40 -14.62 6.66
N MET A 179 2.95 -13.68 5.81
CA MET A 179 3.60 -12.38 5.67
C MET A 179 3.41 -11.49 6.91
N MET A 180 2.35 -11.69 7.70
CA MET A 180 2.18 -10.97 8.97
C MET A 180 3.22 -11.40 10.02
N LEU A 181 3.62 -12.68 10.01
CA LEU A 181 4.70 -13.17 10.85
C LEU A 181 6.03 -12.55 10.40
N GLU A 182 6.30 -12.60 9.09
CA GLU A 182 7.50 -12.00 8.49
C GLU A 182 7.56 -10.49 8.76
N TYR A 183 6.43 -9.77 8.68
CA TYR A 183 6.34 -8.35 9.07
C TYR A 183 6.77 -8.10 10.52
N SER A 184 6.37 -8.99 11.43
CA SER A 184 6.68 -8.87 12.85
C SER A 184 8.17 -9.09 13.09
N GLU A 185 8.77 -10.10 12.46
CA GLU A 185 10.22 -10.34 12.47
C GLU A 185 10.97 -9.13 11.90
N LEU A 186 10.52 -8.60 10.76
CA LEU A 186 11.16 -7.48 10.08
C LEU A 186 11.12 -6.17 10.89
N SER A 187 10.26 -6.07 11.90
CA SER A 187 10.16 -4.89 12.76
C SER A 187 11.43 -4.67 13.59
N THR A 188 12.20 -5.73 13.89
CA THR A 188 13.50 -5.58 14.58
C THR A 188 14.47 -4.74 13.75
N PHE A 189 14.51 -4.93 12.43
CA PHE A 189 15.38 -4.16 11.53
C PHE A 189 15.00 -2.68 11.49
N VAL A 190 13.71 -2.35 11.45
CA VAL A 190 13.26 -0.94 11.37
C VAL A 190 13.56 -0.17 12.65
N HIS A 191 13.48 -0.82 13.81
CA HIS A 191 13.63 -0.17 15.11
C HIS A 191 15.03 -0.28 15.71
N ALA A 192 16.01 -0.78 14.93
CA ALA A 192 17.35 -1.13 15.44
C ALA A 192 17.25 -1.94 16.73
N GLY A 193 16.34 -2.94 16.72
CA GLY A 193 16.11 -3.82 17.85
C GLY A 193 17.41 -4.53 18.25
N PRO A 194 17.52 -5.03 19.49
CA PRO A 194 18.72 -5.71 19.97
C PRO A 194 19.15 -6.84 19.03
N GLU A 195 18.17 -7.50 18.40
CA GLU A 195 18.37 -8.61 17.47
C GLU A 195 18.46 -8.17 16.01
N ALA A 196 18.51 -6.88 15.67
CA ALA A 196 18.61 -6.44 14.27
C ALA A 196 19.91 -6.89 13.60
N ASN A 197 20.96 -7.11 14.40
CA ASN A 197 22.25 -7.65 13.96
C ASN A 197 22.45 -9.13 14.39
N ASP A 198 21.77 -9.59 15.45
CA ASP A 198 21.83 -10.97 15.95
C ASP A 198 20.78 -11.89 15.32
N SER A 199 19.80 -11.33 14.60
CA SER A 199 19.01 -12.05 13.61
C SER A 199 19.94 -12.40 12.46
N GLY A 200 20.84 -13.34 12.75
CA GLY A 200 21.41 -14.29 11.84
C GLY A 200 20.30 -15.12 11.21
N ALA A 201 19.37 -14.45 10.51
CA ALA A 201 18.96 -14.97 9.25
C ALA A 201 20.27 -15.18 8.51
N ASP A 202 20.71 -16.44 8.43
CA ASP A 202 21.50 -16.86 7.28
C ASP A 202 20.72 -16.29 6.09
N ILE A 203 21.19 -15.16 5.55
CA ILE A 203 20.66 -14.55 4.35
C ILE A 203 21.09 -15.49 3.24
N SER A 204 20.42 -16.63 3.24
CA SER A 204 20.56 -17.68 2.27
C SER A 204 19.96 -17.18 0.98
N ASP A 205 20.45 -17.69 -0.13
CA ASP A 205 19.83 -17.46 -1.43
C ASP A 205 18.35 -17.84 -1.38
N ALA A 206 17.96 -18.83 -0.57
CA ALA A 206 16.56 -19.20 -0.35
C ALA A 206 15.72 -18.07 0.27
N TYR A 207 16.24 -17.36 1.28
CA TYR A 207 15.55 -16.21 1.88
C TYR A 207 15.37 -15.08 0.87
N VAL A 208 16.45 -14.72 0.16
CA VAL A 208 16.42 -13.66 -0.88
C VAL A 208 15.44 -14.01 -1.98
N ASN A 209 15.49 -15.24 -2.49
CA ASN A 209 14.59 -15.71 -3.54
C ASN A 209 13.14 -15.67 -3.08
N ARG A 210 12.83 -16.13 -1.87
CA ARG A 210 11.47 -16.07 -1.31
C ARG A 210 10.96 -14.64 -1.19
N GLN A 211 11.79 -13.71 -0.70
CA GLN A 211 11.40 -12.30 -0.56
C GLN A 211 11.09 -11.68 -1.94
N LEU A 212 11.93 -11.97 -2.95
CA LEU A 212 11.70 -11.52 -4.32
C LEU A 212 10.43 -12.14 -4.92
N GLU A 213 10.22 -13.44 -4.74
CA GLU A 213 9.01 -14.14 -5.20
C GLU A 213 7.75 -13.55 -4.58
N ASN A 214 7.77 -13.28 -3.27
CA ASN A 214 6.67 -12.61 -2.58
C ASN A 214 6.45 -11.20 -3.16
N ALA A 215 7.52 -10.41 -3.35
CA ALA A 215 7.39 -9.06 -3.88
C ALA A 215 6.78 -9.05 -5.30
N PHE A 216 7.19 -10.01 -6.14
CA PHE A 216 6.64 -10.22 -7.47
C PHE A 216 5.19 -10.68 -7.44
N GLY A 217 4.87 -11.70 -6.65
CA GLY A 217 3.52 -12.27 -6.55
C GLY A 217 2.51 -11.26 -6.02
N LEU A 218 2.89 -10.48 -5.00
CA LEU A 218 2.06 -9.41 -4.45
C LEU A 218 1.77 -8.33 -5.48
N ALA A 219 2.78 -7.87 -6.21
CA ALA A 219 2.60 -6.86 -7.24
C ALA A 219 1.67 -7.35 -8.37
N ALA A 220 1.87 -8.58 -8.85
CA ALA A 220 1.02 -9.17 -9.88
C ALA A 220 -0.45 -9.30 -9.42
N ALA A 221 -0.67 -9.79 -8.19
CA ALA A 221 -2.01 -9.89 -7.60
C ALA A 221 -2.69 -8.52 -7.49
N VAL A 222 -1.94 -7.50 -7.07
CA VAL A 222 -2.41 -6.12 -6.94
C VAL A 222 -2.79 -5.54 -8.30
N TYR A 223 -1.98 -5.73 -9.34
CA TYR A 223 -2.29 -5.27 -10.69
C TYR A 223 -3.53 -5.94 -11.24
N SER A 224 -3.61 -7.26 -11.14
CA SER A 224 -4.76 -8.05 -11.60
C SER A 224 -6.05 -7.58 -10.92
N MET A 225 -6.05 -7.47 -9.59
CA MET A 225 -7.21 -7.00 -8.82
C MET A 225 -7.58 -5.54 -9.12
N THR A 226 -6.59 -4.67 -9.33
CA THR A 226 -6.82 -3.26 -9.70
C THR A 226 -7.47 -3.15 -11.07
N LEU A 227 -6.98 -3.88 -12.07
CA LEU A 227 -7.58 -3.90 -13.41
C LEU A 227 -8.98 -4.51 -13.40
N LEU A 228 -9.20 -5.54 -12.60
CA LEU A 228 -10.55 -6.10 -12.42
C LEU A 228 -11.50 -5.06 -11.82
N ALA A 229 -11.08 -4.29 -10.80
CA ALA A 229 -11.86 -3.18 -10.26
C ALA A 229 -12.15 -2.10 -11.32
N LEU A 230 -11.14 -1.71 -12.11
CA LEU A 230 -11.28 -0.73 -13.18
C LEU A 230 -12.22 -1.20 -14.28
N SER A 231 -12.22 -2.49 -14.62
CA SER A 231 -13.04 -3.06 -15.69
C SER A 231 -14.55 -2.87 -15.50
N ARG A 232 -15.00 -2.67 -14.25
CA ARG A 232 -16.38 -2.32 -13.93
C ARG A 232 -16.83 -0.98 -14.50
N LYS A 233 -15.88 -0.07 -14.76
CA LYS A 233 -16.10 1.28 -15.32
C LYS A 233 -15.45 1.47 -16.69
N HIS A 234 -14.38 0.71 -16.95
CA HIS A 234 -13.53 0.77 -18.12
C HIS A 234 -13.37 -0.64 -18.72
N PRO A 235 -14.41 -1.18 -19.39
CA PRO A 235 -14.42 -2.58 -19.87
C PRO A 235 -13.21 -2.95 -20.73
N GLU A 236 -12.61 -1.99 -21.43
CA GLU A 236 -11.37 -2.14 -22.20
C GLU A 236 -10.18 -2.67 -21.37
N THR A 237 -10.18 -2.43 -20.06
CA THR A 237 -9.14 -2.93 -19.15
C THR A 237 -9.26 -4.42 -18.85
N PHE A 238 -10.43 -5.03 -19.10
CA PHE A 238 -10.67 -6.45 -18.83
C PHE A 238 -9.77 -7.35 -19.68
N ASP A 239 -9.54 -6.99 -20.93
CA ASP A 239 -8.63 -7.75 -21.81
C ASP A 239 -7.18 -7.71 -21.31
N ILE A 240 -6.77 -6.61 -20.69
CA ILE A 240 -5.43 -6.47 -20.11
C ILE A 240 -5.33 -7.30 -18.83
N HIS A 241 -6.36 -7.27 -17.98
CA HIS A 241 -6.46 -8.16 -16.81
C HIS A 241 -6.32 -9.63 -17.21
N ARG A 242 -7.08 -10.10 -18.21
CA ARG A 242 -6.99 -11.48 -18.70
C ARG A 242 -5.59 -11.85 -19.17
N LYS A 243 -4.90 -10.97 -19.90
CA LYS A 243 -3.51 -11.19 -20.33
C LYS A 243 -2.55 -11.32 -19.15
N ILE A 244 -2.71 -10.49 -18.12
CA ILE A 244 -1.89 -10.59 -16.91
C ILE A 244 -2.15 -11.93 -16.21
N ASP A 245 -3.41 -12.33 -16.07
CA ASP A 245 -3.76 -13.61 -15.44
C ASP A 245 -3.22 -14.82 -16.22
N GLU A 246 -3.28 -14.79 -17.56
CA GLU A 246 -2.69 -15.82 -18.42
C GLU A 246 -1.17 -15.92 -18.22
N ILE A 247 -0.48 -14.78 -18.16
CA ILE A 247 0.96 -14.73 -17.92
C ILE A 247 1.29 -15.33 -16.55
N VAL A 248 0.57 -14.94 -15.50
CA VAL A 248 0.80 -15.41 -14.12
C VAL A 248 0.51 -16.91 -13.98
N ASN A 249 -0.59 -17.41 -14.55
CA ASN A 249 -1.01 -18.80 -14.41
C ASN A 249 -0.26 -19.77 -15.34
N SER A 250 0.41 -19.29 -16.39
CA SER A 250 1.23 -20.14 -17.27
C SER A 250 2.49 -20.74 -16.59
N GLN A 251 2.67 -20.49 -15.30
CA GLN A 251 3.87 -20.80 -14.52
C GLN A 251 3.58 -21.61 -13.24
N THR A 252 2.31 -21.86 -12.92
CA THR A 252 1.85 -22.78 -11.86
C THR A 252 1.59 -24.16 -12.43
#